data_AF-A0A7S1SQQ8-F1
#
_entry.id   AF-A0A7S1SQQ8-F1
#
_cell.length_a   1.000
_cell.length_b   1.000
_cell.length_c   1.000
_cell.angle_alpha   90.00
_cell.angle_beta   90.00
_cell.angle_gamma   90.00
#
_symmetry.space_group_name_H-M   'P 1'
#
loop_
_entity.id
_entity.type
_entity.pdbx_description
1 polymer ?
#
loop_
_entity_poly.entity_id
_entity_poly.type
_entity_poly.pdbx_seq_one_letter_code
_entity_poly.pdbx_strand_id
1 'polypeptide(L)'
;DIQEQEHGRILPALMGAMKDSANPRVQAHASAAVVNFTDNCDKDIIAQYLDTLISSLIGQLQHNHRAVRESALPALSSLADCAQQHFVKYYSQVMPLLFEIMAHAKERSMLRAKCM
;
A
#
# COMPACT_ATOMS: atom_id res chain seq x y z
N ASP A 1 -1.86 20.72 -11.40
CA ASP A 1 -1.13 20.36 -10.15
C ASP A 1 0.07 19.47 -10.38
N ILE A 2 0.95 19.31 -9.37
CA ILE A 2 2.12 18.42 -9.44
C ILE A 2 1.72 16.98 -9.82
N GLN A 3 0.55 16.54 -9.39
CA GLN A 3 0.01 15.23 -9.72
C GLN A 3 -0.33 15.09 -11.21
N GLU A 4 -0.84 16.14 -11.85
CA GLU A 4 -1.19 16.12 -13.28
C GLU A 4 0.04 16.30 -14.18
N GLN A 5 1.03 17.06 -13.71
CA GLN A 5 2.19 17.43 -14.53
C GLN A 5 3.36 16.46 -14.39
N GLU A 6 3.53 15.86 -13.21
CA GLU A 6 4.75 15.09 -12.89
C GLU A 6 4.46 13.64 -12.48
N HIS A 7 3.21 13.15 -12.55
CA HIS A 7 2.89 11.73 -12.24
C HIS A 7 3.74 10.77 -13.06
N GLY A 8 3.98 11.08 -14.34
CA GLY A 8 4.79 10.26 -15.25
C GLY A 8 6.25 10.13 -14.85
N ARG A 9 6.75 10.99 -13.96
CA ARG A 9 8.12 10.94 -13.44
C ARG A 9 8.15 10.45 -11.99
N ILE A 10 7.26 10.95 -11.15
CA ILE A 10 7.24 10.68 -9.70
C ILE A 10 6.80 9.25 -9.42
N LEU A 11 5.64 8.81 -9.96
CA LEU A 11 5.10 7.49 -9.64
C LEU A 11 6.01 6.35 -10.12
N PRO A 12 6.57 6.36 -11.34
CA PRO A 12 7.53 5.33 -11.75
C PRO A 12 8.77 5.26 -10.87
N ALA A 13 9.31 6.40 -10.42
CA ALA A 13 10.46 6.43 -9.51
C ALA A 13 10.11 5.81 -8.14
N LEU A 14 8.95 6.18 -7.57
CA LEU A 14 8.47 5.61 -6.31
C LEU A 14 8.20 4.11 -6.43
N MET A 15 7.55 3.67 -7.51
CA MET A 15 7.33 2.24 -7.78
C MET A 15 8.63 1.46 -7.93
N GLY A 16 9.67 2.07 -8.50
CA GLY A 16 11.02 1.49 -8.52
C GLY A 16 11.56 1.27 -7.11
N ALA A 17 11.46 2.28 -6.25
CA ALA A 17 11.89 2.19 -4.85
C ALA A 17 11.05 1.21 -4.02
N MET A 18 9.75 1.04 -4.31
CA MET A 18 8.90 0.02 -3.68
C MET A 18 9.33 -1.42 -4.02
N LYS A 19 10.11 -1.62 -5.09
CA LYS A 19 10.64 -2.94 -5.47
C LYS A 19 12.01 -3.24 -4.87
N ASP A 20 12.62 -2.30 -4.15
CA ASP A 20 13.94 -2.49 -3.52
C ASP A 20 13.84 -3.36 -2.25
N SER A 21 13.68 -4.67 -2.43
CA SER A 21 13.60 -5.63 -1.33
C SER A 21 14.92 -5.75 -0.54
N ALA A 22 16.04 -5.30 -1.10
CA ALA A 22 17.32 -5.28 -0.38
C ALA A 22 17.35 -4.19 0.70
N ASN A 23 16.54 -3.14 0.55
CA ASN A 23 16.47 -2.02 1.49
C ASN A 23 15.04 -1.81 2.03
N PRO A 24 14.59 -2.58 3.04
CA PRO A 24 13.24 -2.49 3.60
C PRO A 24 12.82 -1.08 4.06
N ARG A 25 13.78 -0.26 4.51
CA ARG A 25 13.52 1.14 4.89
C ARG A 25 13.19 2.02 3.69
N VAL A 26 13.85 1.81 2.55
CA VAL A 26 13.57 2.51 1.29
C VAL A 26 12.18 2.14 0.80
N GLN A 27 11.85 0.84 0.79
CA GLN A 27 10.51 0.35 0.47
C GLN A 27 9.42 1.01 1.31
N ALA A 28 9.61 1.08 2.63
CA ALA A 28 8.62 1.65 3.53
C ALA A 28 8.40 3.15 3.26
N HIS A 29 9.47 3.92 3.05
CA HIS A 29 9.37 5.35 2.75
C HIS A 29 8.80 5.61 1.36
N ALA A 30 9.11 4.77 0.38
CA ALA A 30 8.52 4.88 -0.95
C ALA A 30 7.00 4.67 -0.91
N SER A 31 6.53 3.70 -0.12
CA SER A 31 5.10 3.44 0.07
C SER A 31 4.39 4.60 0.78
N ALA A 32 5.04 5.20 1.78
CA ALA A 32 4.53 6.40 2.44
C ALA A 32 4.50 7.62 1.49
N ALA A 33 5.48 7.76 0.61
CA ALA A 33 5.48 8.81 -0.41
C ALA A 33 4.37 8.60 -1.44
N VAL A 34 4.03 7.35 -1.78
CA VAL A 34 2.85 7.05 -2.61
C VAL A 34 1.57 7.53 -1.94
N VAL A 35 1.36 7.28 -0.64
CA VAL A 35 0.19 7.81 0.12
C VAL A 35 0.04 9.31 -0.11
N ASN A 36 1.11 10.06 0.11
CA ASN A 36 1.10 11.51 -0.01
C ASN A 36 0.85 11.98 -1.45
N PHE A 37 1.31 11.20 -2.43
CA PHE A 37 1.08 11.51 -3.84
C PHE A 37 -0.37 11.24 -4.24
N THR A 38 -0.96 10.16 -3.72
CA THR A 38 -2.34 9.74 -4.05
C THR A 38 -3.40 10.56 -3.35
N ASP A 39 -3.05 11.28 -2.27
CA ASP A 39 -3.95 12.22 -1.60
C ASP A 39 -4.42 13.29 -2.58
N ASN A 40 -5.73 13.39 -2.80
CA ASN A 40 -6.34 14.30 -3.77
C ASN A 40 -5.89 14.11 -5.24
N CYS A 41 -5.31 12.96 -5.60
CA CYS A 41 -4.98 12.66 -7.00
C CYS A 41 -6.24 12.28 -7.80
N ASP A 42 -6.28 12.65 -9.08
CA ASP A 42 -7.35 12.25 -9.98
C ASP A 42 -7.36 10.72 -10.16
N LYS A 43 -8.55 10.12 -10.06
CA LYS A 43 -8.75 8.68 -10.20
C LYS A 43 -8.31 8.16 -11.59
N ASP A 44 -8.41 8.98 -12.63
CA ASP A 44 -8.02 8.61 -14.00
C ASP A 44 -6.50 8.64 -14.18
N ILE A 45 -5.79 9.47 -13.39
CA ILE A 45 -4.33 9.44 -13.30
C ILE A 45 -3.89 8.16 -12.58
N ILE A 46 -4.44 7.89 -11.39
CA ILE A 46 -3.98 6.76 -10.59
C ILE A 46 -4.33 5.41 -11.23
N ALA A 47 -5.44 5.32 -11.98
CA ALA A 47 -5.86 4.12 -12.69
C ALA A 47 -4.77 3.57 -13.62
N GLN A 48 -3.92 4.43 -14.17
CA GLN A 48 -2.80 4.05 -15.06
C GLN A 48 -1.69 3.28 -14.33
N TYR A 49 -1.58 3.44 -13.00
CA TYR A 49 -0.52 2.85 -12.18
C TYR A 49 -1.04 1.76 -11.24
N LEU A 50 -2.36 1.61 -11.15
CA LEU A 50 -3.06 0.85 -10.12
C LEU A 50 -2.64 -0.62 -10.05
N ASP A 51 -2.46 -1.28 -11.20
CA ASP A 51 -1.99 -2.67 -11.27
C ASP A 51 -0.62 -2.85 -10.61
N THR A 52 0.33 -1.94 -10.86
CA THR A 52 1.69 -2.05 -10.31
C THR A 52 1.72 -1.67 -8.84
N LEU A 53 0.99 -0.63 -8.46
CA LEU A 53 0.91 -0.17 -7.07
C LEU A 53 0.28 -1.24 -6.18
N ILE A 54 -0.88 -1.79 -6.56
CA ILE A 54 -1.55 -2.83 -5.77
C ILE A 54 -0.72 -4.10 -5.68
N SER A 55 -0.11 -4.55 -6.79
CA SER A 55 0.78 -5.72 -6.75
C SER A 55 1.96 -5.52 -5.80
N SER A 56 2.54 -4.32 -5.78
CA SER A 56 3.67 -4.00 -4.88
C SER A 56 3.21 -3.97 -3.42
N LEU A 57 2.07 -3.33 -3.14
CA LEU A 57 1.52 -3.23 -1.78
C LEU A 57 1.11 -4.58 -1.21
N ILE A 58 0.50 -5.45 -2.02
CA ILE A 58 0.18 -6.83 -1.61
C ILE A 58 1.44 -7.59 -1.19
N GLY A 59 2.51 -7.51 -1.99
CA GLY A 59 3.79 -8.13 -1.64
C GLY A 59 4.40 -7.56 -0.36
N GLN A 60 4.26 -6.26 -0.14
CA GLN A 60 4.75 -5.58 1.06
C GLN A 60 3.95 -5.93 2.32
N LEU A 61 2.63 -6.13 2.21
CA LEU A 61 1.79 -6.58 3.33
C LEU A 61 2.16 -7.97 3.84
N GLN A 62 2.71 -8.82 2.97
CA GLN A 62 3.20 -10.15 3.30
C GLN A 62 4.70 -10.16 3.69
N HIS A 63 5.34 -9.00 3.76
CA HIS A 63 6.78 -8.89 4.01
C HIS A 63 7.15 -9.18 5.48
N ASN A 64 8.28 -9.86 5.71
CA ASN A 64 8.73 -10.20 7.06
C ASN A 64 9.07 -8.96 7.92
N HIS A 65 9.57 -7.91 7.28
CA HIS A 65 9.96 -6.67 7.97
C HIS A 65 8.74 -5.84 8.39
N ARG A 66 8.58 -5.62 9.70
CA ARG A 66 7.43 -4.91 10.29
C ARG A 66 7.17 -3.53 9.69
N ALA A 67 8.21 -2.71 9.51
CA ALA A 67 8.05 -1.35 8.97
C ALA A 67 7.50 -1.32 7.53
N VAL A 68 7.78 -2.35 6.73
CA VAL A 68 7.25 -2.48 5.36
C VAL A 68 5.76 -2.79 5.40
N ARG A 69 5.34 -3.70 6.28
CA ARG A 69 3.91 -4.00 6.48
C ARG A 69 3.12 -2.82 7.02
N GLU A 70 3.68 -2.11 8.01
CA GLU A 70 3.01 -0.97 8.65
C GLU A 70 2.83 0.22 7.69
N SER A 71 3.72 0.38 6.70
CA SER A 71 3.59 1.43 5.68
C SER A 71 2.70 1.04 4.50
N ALA A 72 2.62 -0.26 4.17
CA ALA A 72 1.82 -0.75 3.05
C ALA A 72 0.31 -0.67 3.31
N LEU A 73 -0.15 -0.88 4.55
CA LEU A 73 -1.59 -0.89 4.85
C LEU A 73 -2.25 0.51 4.67
N PRO A 74 -1.71 1.61 5.21
CA PRO A 74 -2.24 2.95 4.95
C PRO A 74 -2.17 3.33 3.47
N ALA A 75 -1.09 2.93 2.78
CA ALA A 75 -0.95 3.15 1.34
C ALA A 75 -2.03 2.46 0.53
N LEU A 76 -2.38 1.21 0.88
CA LEU A 76 -3.47 0.51 0.23
C LEU A 76 -4.83 1.15 0.47
N SER A 77 -5.07 1.68 1.69
CA SER A 77 -6.30 2.41 2.01
C SER A 77 -6.42 3.69 1.17
N SER A 78 -5.39 4.54 1.19
CA SER A 78 -5.36 5.80 0.43
C SER A 78 -5.50 5.56 -1.08
N LEU A 79 -4.86 4.51 -1.59
CA LEU A 79 -4.98 4.12 -3.00
C LEU A 79 -6.38 3.64 -3.36
N ALA A 80 -7.05 2.90 -2.46
CA ALA A 80 -8.43 2.46 -2.66
C ALA A 80 -9.40 3.64 -2.67
N ASP A 81 -9.21 4.60 -1.75
CA ASP A 81 -10.01 5.82 -1.65
C ASP A 81 -9.86 6.69 -2.92
N CYS A 82 -8.65 6.83 -3.44
CA CYS A 82 -8.35 7.56 -4.67
C CYS A 82 -8.90 6.84 -5.93
N ALA A 83 -8.71 5.52 -6.03
CA ALA A 83 -9.07 4.75 -7.22
C ALA A 83 -10.59 4.50 -7.38
N GLN A 84 -11.37 4.57 -6.29
CA GLN A 84 -12.83 4.40 -6.29
C GLN A 84 -13.27 3.16 -7.08
N GLN A 85 -14.09 3.34 -8.12
CA GLN A 85 -14.62 2.28 -8.99
C GLN A 85 -13.53 1.43 -9.66
N HIS A 86 -12.33 1.97 -9.89
CA HIS A 86 -11.21 1.23 -10.47
C HIS A 86 -10.65 0.19 -9.50
N PHE A 87 -10.88 0.34 -8.19
CA PHE A 87 -10.41 -0.60 -7.18
C PHE A 87 -11.18 -1.93 -7.16
N VAL A 88 -12.39 -1.99 -7.74
CA VAL A 88 -13.25 -3.19 -7.71
C VAL A 88 -12.54 -4.43 -8.28
N LYS A 89 -11.70 -4.25 -9.31
CA LYS A 89 -10.90 -5.32 -9.94
C LYS A 89 -10.00 -6.07 -8.94
N TYR A 90 -9.58 -5.42 -7.85
CA TYR A 90 -8.60 -5.94 -6.91
C TYR A 90 -9.22 -6.45 -5.60
N TYR A 91 -10.52 -6.23 -5.42
CA TYR A 91 -11.22 -6.56 -4.17
C TYR A 91 -11.05 -8.02 -3.76
N SER A 92 -11.16 -8.96 -4.72
CA SER A 92 -10.99 -10.40 -4.49
C SER A 92 -9.59 -10.81 -4.04
N GLN A 93 -8.56 -10.01 -4.38
CA GLN A 93 -7.17 -10.27 -3.98
C GLN A 93 -6.85 -9.59 -2.65
N VAL A 94 -7.34 -8.38 -2.43
CA VAL A 94 -7.01 -7.55 -1.26
C VAL A 94 -7.76 -8.00 -0.01
N MET A 95 -9.07 -8.27 -0.12
CA MET A 95 -9.90 -8.52 1.07
C MET A 95 -9.47 -9.74 1.89
N PRO A 96 -9.09 -10.89 1.31
CA PRO A 96 -8.59 -12.02 2.09
C PRO A 96 -7.38 -11.66 2.96
N LEU A 97 -6.46 -10.85 2.43
CA LEU A 97 -5.25 -10.40 3.14
C LEU A 97 -5.61 -9.51 4.33
N LEU A 98 -6.58 -8.60 4.15
CA LEU A 98 -7.06 -7.75 5.23
C LEU A 98 -7.71 -8.56 6.35
N PHE A 99 -8.50 -9.58 6.01
CA PHE A 99 -9.09 -10.48 7.00
C PHE A 99 -8.02 -11.26 7.79
N GLU A 100 -6.99 -11.75 7.11
CA GLU A 100 -5.86 -12.44 7.75
C GLU A 100 -5.11 -11.51 8.73
N ILE A 101 -4.77 -10.29 8.30
CA ILE A 101 -4.13 -9.28 9.14
C ILE A 101 -4.97 -8.98 10.38
N MET A 102 -6.28 -8.80 10.22
CA MET A 102 -7.20 -8.52 11.33
C MET A 102 -7.31 -9.70 12.31
N ALA A 103 -7.35 -10.93 11.80
CA ALA A 103 -7.39 -12.14 12.64
C ALA A 103 -6.13 -12.25 13.52
N HIS A 104 -4.95 -12.07 12.94
CA HIS A 104 -3.68 -12.10 13.69
C HIS A 104 -3.54 -10.93 14.67
N ALA A 105 -4.06 -9.74 14.33
CA ALA A 105 -4.07 -8.61 15.26
C ALA A 105 -4.88 -8.91 16.51
N LYS A 106 -6.06 -9.54 16.35
CA LYS A 106 -6.93 -9.95 17.46
C LYS A 106 -6.27 -11.02 18.34
N GLU A 107 -5.66 -12.04 17.74
CA GLU A 107 -4.93 -13.09 18.48
C GLU A 107 -3.80 -12.52 19.34
N ARG A 108 -3.00 -11.62 18.77
CA ARG A 108 -1.89 -10.96 19.48
C ARG A 108 -2.37 -10.07 20.64
N SER A 109 -3.52 -9.42 20.50
CA SER A 109 -4.16 -8.66 21.57
C SER A 109 -4.65 -9.58 22.70
N MET A 110 -5.29 -10.71 22.36
CA MET A 110 -5.75 -11.70 23.35
C MET A 110 -4.59 -12.36 24.10
N LEU A 111 -3.48 -12.69 23.42
CA LEU A 111 -2.28 -13.24 24.06
C LEU A 111 -1.65 -12.24 25.03
N ARG A 112 -1.61 -10.95 24.67
CA ARG A 112 -1.15 -9.88 25.57
C ARG A 112 -2.01 -9.75 26.81
N ALA A 113 -3.33 -9.83 26.67
CA ALA A 113 -4.27 -9.74 27.79
C ALA A 113 -4.19 -10.94 28.75
N LYS A 114 -3.75 -12.12 28.28
CA LYS A 114 -3.60 -13.33 29.10
C LYS A 114 -2.27 -13.41 29.86
N CYS A 115 -1.26 -12.65 29.46
CA CYS A 115 0.05 -12.62 30.11
C CYS A 115 0.18 -11.51 31.16
N MET A 116 -0.88 -10.74 31.40
CA MET A 116 -1.00 -9.75 32.48
C MET A 116 -1.85 -10.32 33.61
#